data_AF-A0A7Y3IAF4-F1
#
_entry.id   AF-A0A7Y3IAF4-F1
#
_cell.length_a   1.000
_cell.length_b   1.000
_cell.length_c   1.000
_cell.angle_alpha   90.00
_cell.angle_beta   90.00
_cell.angle_gamma   90.00
#
_symmetry.space_group_name_H-M   'P 1'
#
loop_
_entity.id
_entity.type
_entity.pdbx_description
1 polymer ?
#
loop_
_entity_poly.entity_id
_entity_poly.type
_entity_poly.pdbx_seq_one_letter_code
_entity_poly.pdbx_strand_id
1 'polypeptide(L)'
;RGEEPQGSLPFWQPPSGRYLNYGRMVNTRAAEAGLRFRPLAVTAKETLDWHRTRPLGQQGRLRVGMSRAREAQLLQEWRDRG
;
A
#
# COMPACT_ATOMS: atom_id res chain seq x y z
N ARG A 1 -10.11 -0.17 -16.95
CA ARG A 1 -9.74 -1.59 -16.69
C ARG A 1 -8.94 -1.59 -15.38
N GLY A 2 -8.81 -2.69 -14.63
CA GLY A 2 -7.94 -2.71 -13.45
C GLY A 2 -6.45 -2.64 -13.82
N GLU A 3 -5.58 -2.42 -12.83
CA GLU A 3 -4.13 -2.61 -12.99
C GLU A 3 -3.75 -4.06 -12.65
N GLU A 4 -2.80 -4.64 -13.39
CA GLU A 4 -2.31 -6.00 -13.14
C GLU A 4 -1.34 -6.04 -11.95
N PRO A 5 -1.41 -7.02 -11.04
CA PRO A 5 -0.63 -7.01 -9.80
C PRO A 5 0.89 -7.19 -9.94
N GLN A 6 1.40 -7.66 -11.08
CA GLN A 6 2.83 -7.99 -11.21
C GLN A 6 3.71 -6.73 -11.34
N GLY A 7 4.18 -6.22 -10.20
CA GLY A 7 5.20 -5.18 -10.09
C GLY A 7 4.67 -3.76 -9.85
N SER A 8 3.39 -3.51 -10.09
CA SER A 8 2.75 -2.20 -9.96
C SER A 8 1.84 -2.07 -8.73
N LEU A 9 1.32 -3.18 -8.20
CA LEU A 9 0.51 -3.24 -6.98
C LEU A 9 1.06 -4.27 -5.99
N PRO A 10 0.86 -4.07 -4.67
CA PRO A 10 1.13 -5.13 -3.70
C PRO A 10 0.25 -6.36 -3.99
N PHE A 11 0.77 -7.55 -3.68
CA PHE A 11 0.03 -8.79 -3.88
C PHE A 11 -1.30 -8.74 -3.14
N TRP A 12 -2.39 -8.90 -3.89
CA TRP A 12 -3.75 -8.85 -3.37
C TRP A 12 -4.58 -9.99 -3.96
N GLN A 13 -5.44 -10.57 -3.14
CA GLN A 13 -6.39 -11.61 -3.54
C GLN A 13 -7.79 -11.19 -3.06
N PRO A 14 -8.84 -11.36 -3.89
CA PRO A 14 -10.19 -11.16 -3.44
C PRO A 14 -10.50 -12.01 -2.19
N PRO A 15 -11.20 -11.48 -1.18
CA PRO A 15 -11.53 -12.23 0.04
C PRO A 15 -12.69 -13.20 -0.21
N SER A 16 -12.49 -14.18 -1.08
CA SER A 16 -13.48 -15.19 -1.45
C SER A 16 -12.89 -16.60 -1.49
N GLY A 17 -13.74 -17.60 -1.24
CA GLY A 17 -13.35 -19.01 -1.23
C GLY A 17 -12.13 -19.27 -0.33
N ARG A 18 -11.09 -19.90 -0.90
CA ARG A 18 -9.83 -20.22 -0.21
C ARG A 18 -9.05 -19.00 0.30
N TYR A 19 -9.36 -17.80 -0.18
CA TYR A 19 -8.66 -16.55 0.17
C TYR A 19 -9.43 -15.68 1.18
N LEU A 20 -10.55 -16.15 1.73
CA LEU A 20 -11.41 -15.38 2.64
C LEU A 20 -10.64 -14.75 3.83
N ASN A 21 -9.66 -15.46 4.38
CA ASN A 21 -8.81 -14.98 5.47
C ASN A 21 -7.36 -14.70 5.02
N TYR A 22 -7.14 -14.52 3.72
CA TYR A 22 -5.82 -14.28 3.18
C TYR A 22 -5.23 -12.98 3.76
N GLY A 23 -4.14 -13.10 4.50
CA GLY A 23 -3.50 -11.97 5.19
C GLY A 23 -4.06 -11.62 6.57
N ARG A 24 -5.02 -12.39 7.11
CA ARG A 24 -5.48 -12.19 8.50
C ARG A 24 -4.36 -12.56 9.48
N MET A 25 -3.98 -11.60 10.31
CA MET A 25 -2.97 -11.78 11.35
C MET A 25 -3.62 -11.63 12.74
N VAL A 26 -3.20 -12.47 13.69
CA VAL A 26 -3.63 -12.38 15.10
C VAL A 26 -2.40 -12.07 15.94
N ASN A 27 -2.42 -10.95 16.65
CA ASN A 27 -1.31 -10.45 17.46
C ASN A 27 -1.71 -10.20 18.93
N THR A 28 -2.76 -10.87 19.41
CA THR A 28 -3.32 -10.71 20.76
C THR A 28 -2.26 -10.84 21.86
N ARG A 29 -1.39 -11.84 21.76
CA ARG A 29 -0.28 -12.05 22.72
C ARG A 29 0.63 -10.84 22.89
N ALA A 30 0.92 -10.11 21.81
CA ALA A 30 1.75 -8.92 21.86
C ALA A 30 1.02 -7.75 22.54
N ALA A 31 -0.27 -7.59 22.22
CA ALA A 31 -1.11 -6.56 22.84
C ALA A 31 -1.30 -6.80 24.35
N GLU A 32 -1.51 -8.06 24.74
CA GLU A 32 -1.60 -8.52 26.14
C GLU A 32 -0.28 -8.32 26.90
N ALA A 33 0.86 -8.55 26.23
CA ALA A 33 2.19 -8.22 26.77
C ALA A 33 2.50 -6.71 26.86
N GLY A 34 1.53 -5.85 26.52
CA GLY A 34 1.65 -4.40 26.69
C GLY A 34 2.07 -3.64 25.44
N LEU A 35 2.28 -4.28 24.29
CA LEU A 35 2.58 -3.54 23.06
C LEU A 35 1.38 -2.66 22.66
N ARG A 36 1.68 -1.49 22.11
CA ARG A 36 0.70 -0.52 21.60
C ARG A 36 1.04 -0.12 20.18
N PHE A 37 0.01 0.24 19.43
CA PHE A 37 0.15 0.64 18.03
C PHE A 37 0.20 2.16 17.91
N ARG A 38 1.09 2.63 17.05
CA ARG A 38 1.06 4.00 16.55
C ARG A 38 -0.11 4.12 15.56
N PRO A 39 -0.84 5.26 15.52
CA PRO A 39 -1.85 5.47 14.50
C PRO A 39 -1.26 5.33 13.10
N LEU A 40 -1.95 4.60 12.22
CA LEU A 40 -1.45 4.33 10.86
C LEU A 40 -1.15 5.61 10.09
N ALA A 41 -2.01 6.63 10.23
CA ALA A 41 -1.83 7.93 9.58
C ALA A 41 -0.52 8.61 10.00
N VAL A 42 -0.13 8.49 11.27
CA VAL A 42 1.13 9.06 11.79
C VAL A 42 2.32 8.31 11.17
N THR A 43 2.30 6.98 11.22
CA THR A 43 3.35 6.14 10.63
C THR A 43 3.52 6.42 9.13
N ALA A 44 2.41 6.51 8.39
CA ALA A 44 2.44 6.81 6.96
C ALA A 44 3.03 8.19 6.67
N LYS A 45 2.60 9.23 7.41
CA LYS A 45 3.10 10.59 7.25
C LYS A 45 4.61 10.65 7.50
N GLU A 46 5.07 10.12 8.63
CA GLU A 46 6.49 10.17 8.98
C GLU A 46 7.36 9.35 8.03
N THR A 47 6.84 8.22 7.51
CA THR A 47 7.54 7.45 6.48
C THR A 47 7.74 8.28 5.22
N LEU A 48 6.73 9.05 4.80
CA LEU A 48 6.84 9.95 3.65
C LEU A 48 7.76 11.13 3.93
N ASP A 49 7.71 11.72 5.12
CA ASP A 49 8.59 12.82 5.50
C ASP A 49 10.05 12.37 5.52
N TRP A 50 10.34 11.21 6.10
CA TRP A 50 11.66 10.59 6.01
C TRP A 50 12.05 10.28 4.57
N HIS A 51 11.14 9.76 3.74
CA HIS A 51 11.45 9.45 2.35
C HIS A 51 11.90 10.70 1.57
N ARG A 52 11.29 11.86 1.87
CA ARG A 52 11.63 13.16 1.26
C ARG A 52 12.99 13.71 1.69
N THR A 53 13.60 13.23 2.78
CA THR A 53 14.95 13.64 3.19
C THR A 53 16.07 12.85 2.51
N ARG A 54 15.74 11.78 1.78
CA ARG A 54 16.73 10.93 1.11
C ARG A 54 17.34 11.60 -0.13
N PRO A 55 18.51 11.14 -0.63
CA PRO A 55 19.05 11.65 -1.90
C PRO A 55 18.06 11.52 -3.06
N LEU A 56 18.01 12.50 -3.98
CA LEU A 56 17.03 12.55 -5.09
C LEU A 56 17.00 11.27 -5.94
N GLY A 57 18.15 10.64 -6.17
CA GLY A 57 18.23 9.36 -6.90
C GLY A 57 17.50 8.20 -6.20
N GLN A 58 17.28 8.29 -4.89
CA GLN A 58 16.52 7.32 -4.09
C GLN A 58 15.04 7.69 -3.92
N GLN A 59 14.67 8.94 -4.25
CA GLN A 59 13.27 9.40 -4.27
C GLN A 59 12.60 9.12 -5.62
N GLY A 60 13.33 9.38 -6.71
CA GLY A 60 12.75 9.48 -8.05
C GLY A 60 12.28 8.18 -8.69
N ARG A 61 12.84 7.02 -8.31
CA ARG A 61 12.45 5.72 -8.89
C ARG A 61 12.28 4.65 -7.82
N LEU A 62 11.04 4.43 -7.41
CA LEU A 62 10.69 3.27 -6.60
C LEU A 62 10.88 1.99 -7.43
N ARG A 63 11.39 0.93 -6.79
CA ARG A 63 11.58 -0.38 -7.43
C ARG A 63 10.27 -1.07 -7.79
N VAL A 64 9.18 -0.68 -7.14
CA VAL A 64 7.87 -1.31 -7.18
C VAL A 64 6.82 -0.20 -7.06
N GLY A 65 5.71 -0.35 -7.78
CA GLY A 65 4.62 0.63 -7.78
C GLY A 65 4.36 1.24 -9.16
N MET A 66 3.16 1.77 -9.35
CA MET A 66 2.76 2.47 -10.57
C MET A 66 3.48 3.81 -10.73
N SER A 67 3.69 4.21 -11.99
CA SER A 67 4.05 5.60 -12.29
C SER A 67 2.86 6.52 -12.01
N ARG A 68 3.14 7.78 -11.65
CA ARG A 68 2.08 8.78 -11.44
C ARG A 68 1.19 8.98 -12.67
N ALA A 69 1.77 8.88 -13.87
CA ALA A 69 1.01 8.99 -15.12
C ALA A 69 0.02 7.83 -15.29
N ARG A 70 0.44 6.60 -14.99
CA ARG A 70 -0.43 5.41 -15.07
C ARG A 70 -1.56 5.47 -14.04
N GLU A 71 -1.23 5.86 -12.81
CA GLU A 71 -2.22 6.07 -11.75
C GLU A 71 -3.26 7.12 -12.14
N ALA A 72 -2.82 8.29 -12.65
CA ALA A 72 -3.72 9.34 -13.10
C ALA A 72 -4.66 8.88 -14.22
N GLN A 73 -4.14 8.13 -15.20
CA GLN A 73 -4.95 7.53 -16.26
C GLN A 73 -6.03 6.61 -15.70
N LEU A 74 -5.66 5.68 -14.80
CA LEU A 74 -6.60 4.72 -14.22
C LEU A 74 -7.68 5.40 -13.38
N LEU A 75 -7.31 6.43 -12.62
CA LEU A 75 -8.26 7.21 -11.83
C LEU A 75 -9.26 7.95 -12.73
N GLN A 76 -8.83 8.48 -13.87
CA GLN A 76 -9.72 9.07 -14.85
C GLN A 76 -10.67 8.03 -15.45
N GLU A 77 -10.14 6.89 -15.92
CA GLU A 77 -10.96 5.78 -16.45
C GLU A 77 -11.98 5.27 -15.42
N TRP A 78 -11.66 5.30 -14.13
CA TRP A 78 -12.59 4.90 -13.08
C TRP A 78 -13.69 5.95 -12.85
N ARG A 79 -13.34 7.23 -12.83
CA ARG A 79 -14.32 8.32 -12.70
C ARG A 79 -15.30 8.35 -13.86
N ASP A 80 -14.83 8.11 -15.09
CA ASP A 80 -15.66 8.11 -16.29
C ASP A 80 -16.63 6.90 -16.37
N ARG A 81 -16.43 5.89 -15.52
CA ARG A 81 -17.33 4.72 -15.41
C ARG A 81 -18.43 4.90 -14.37
N GLY A 82 -18.29 5.90 -13.49
CA GLY A 82 -19.33 6.28 -12.52
C GLY A 82 -20.42 7.09 -13.19
#